data_AF-A0A3C0R605-F1
#
_entry.id   AF-A0A3C0R605-F1
#
_cell.length_a   1.000
_cell.length_b   1.000
_cell.length_c   1.000
_cell.angle_alpha   90.00
_cell.angle_beta   90.00
_cell.angle_gamma   90.00
#
_symmetry.space_group_name_H-M   'P 1'
#
loop_
_entity.id
_entity.type
_entity.pdbx_description
1 polymer ?
#
loop_
_entity_poly.entity_id
_entity_poly.type
_entity_poly.pdbx_seq_one_letter_code
_entity_poly.pdbx_strand_id
1 'polypeptide(L)'
;MINEAVPAKVKEYLAAERNEEPNYTGLLHWVNTTFPLGLTKEKAQFETRSVDENTQFLIEKIKDAYERKSSHEEPTAVKSLERYIILNAIDRLWQEHLYAMDALREGVYLRGYAQKDPLIEYKTEAYDMFVELMANIKNEVLNNLFRSTSNLQAFENFLATLPQFLLREHAPTAPTANAPARSRQPQPVGAMAGVAADGDSAGEMTLDLPIRRSMPKVGRNEPCPCGSGKKYKNCCGRVA
;
A
#
# COMPACT_ATOMS: atom_id res chain seq x y z
N MET A 1 -1.48 -20.50 -11.23
CA MET A 1 -0.53 -19.68 -10.44
C MET A 1 0.15 -20.49 -9.34
N ILE A 2 -0.57 -21.05 -8.36
CA ILE A 2 0.03 -21.82 -7.25
C ILE A 2 0.90 -22.99 -7.76
N ASN A 3 0.39 -23.80 -8.69
CA ASN A 3 1.11 -24.97 -9.24
C ASN A 3 2.37 -24.61 -10.06
N GLU A 4 2.58 -23.34 -10.41
CA GLU A 4 3.77 -22.89 -11.15
C GLU A 4 4.74 -22.12 -10.24
N ALA A 5 4.21 -21.23 -9.40
CA ALA A 5 5.03 -20.38 -8.54
C ALA A 5 5.70 -21.16 -7.40
N VAL A 6 5.00 -22.13 -6.80
CA VAL A 6 5.54 -22.94 -5.69
C VAL A 6 6.73 -23.78 -6.16
N PRO A 7 6.65 -24.58 -7.25
CA PRO A 7 7.82 -25.31 -7.75
C PRO A 7 8.99 -24.40 -8.13
N ALA A 8 8.71 -23.23 -8.74
CA ALA A 8 9.76 -22.28 -9.11
C ALA A 8 10.52 -21.77 -7.88
N LYS A 9 9.80 -21.39 -6.82
CA LYS A 9 10.42 -20.95 -5.56
C LYS A 9 11.09 -22.07 -4.79
N VAL A 10 10.51 -23.27 -4.77
CA VAL A 10 11.16 -24.43 -4.14
C VAL A 10 12.47 -24.77 -4.85
N LYS A 11 12.50 -24.71 -6.19
CA LYS A 11 13.75 -24.86 -6.96
C LYS A 11 14.73 -23.73 -6.66
N GLU A 12 14.29 -22.47 -6.59
CA GLU A 12 15.16 -21.33 -6.25
C GLU A 12 15.86 -21.50 -4.88
N TYR A 13 15.16 -22.01 -3.86
CA TYR A 13 15.73 -22.18 -2.52
C TYR A 13 16.47 -23.51 -2.31
N LEU A 14 16.12 -24.57 -3.06
CA LEU A 14 16.69 -25.92 -2.91
C LEU A 14 17.68 -26.31 -4.01
N ALA A 15 17.68 -25.63 -5.16
CA ALA A 15 18.68 -25.85 -6.19
C ALA A 15 19.97 -25.16 -5.76
N ALA A 16 20.89 -25.96 -5.25
CA ALA A 16 22.27 -25.56 -5.06
C ALA A 16 22.88 -25.24 -6.43
N GLU A 17 22.95 -23.96 -6.81
CA GLU A 17 23.85 -23.55 -7.88
C GLU A 17 25.29 -23.72 -7.39
N ARG A 18 25.82 -24.92 -7.63
CA ARG A 18 27.23 -25.34 -7.65
C ARG A 18 28.07 -25.18 -6.38
N ASN A 19 27.67 -24.45 -5.34
CA ASN A 19 28.40 -24.33 -4.06
C ASN A 19 27.59 -23.80 -2.85
N GLU A 20 26.28 -23.58 -2.95
CA GLU A 20 25.45 -23.13 -1.83
C GLU A 20 24.66 -24.28 -1.20
N GLU A 21 24.67 -24.36 0.13
CA GLU A 21 23.85 -25.30 0.88
C GLU A 21 22.35 -24.97 0.67
N PRO A 22 21.47 -25.99 0.54
CA PRO A 22 20.04 -25.77 0.37
C PRO A 22 19.47 -24.94 1.52
N ASN A 23 18.84 -23.81 1.20
CA ASN A 23 18.37 -22.87 2.20
C ASN A 23 16.95 -23.19 2.66
N TYR A 24 16.82 -24.22 3.49
CA TYR A 24 15.54 -24.63 4.08
C TYR A 24 14.92 -23.54 4.98
N THR A 25 15.75 -22.70 5.60
CA THR A 25 15.29 -21.61 6.48
C THR A 25 14.63 -20.48 5.70
N GLY A 26 15.21 -20.12 4.55
CA GLY A 26 14.67 -19.13 3.62
C GLY A 26 13.36 -19.59 3.02
N LEU A 27 13.29 -20.86 2.59
CA LEU A 27 12.04 -21.45 2.09
C LEU A 27 10.94 -21.39 3.15
N LEU A 28 11.24 -21.77 4.39
CA LEU A 28 10.27 -21.74 5.49
C LEU A 28 9.80 -20.30 5.80
N HIS A 29 10.71 -19.34 5.84
CA HIS A 29 10.37 -17.93 6.04
C HIS A 29 9.47 -17.39 4.92
N TRP A 30 9.82 -17.68 3.67
CA TRP A 30 9.02 -17.30 2.51
C TRP A 30 7.61 -17.92 2.59
N VAL A 31 7.51 -19.23 2.84
CA VAL A 31 6.23 -19.94 2.96
C VAL A 31 5.35 -19.30 4.04
N ASN A 32 5.90 -18.99 5.22
CA ASN A 32 5.13 -18.40 6.32
C ASN A 32 4.77 -16.92 6.09
N THR A 33 5.55 -16.20 5.28
CA THR A 33 5.28 -14.79 4.95
C THR A 33 4.20 -14.66 3.87
N THR A 34 4.24 -15.56 2.88
CA THR A 34 3.31 -15.59 1.74
C THR A 34 2.02 -16.34 2.05
N PHE A 35 2.11 -17.44 2.80
CA PHE A 35 0.97 -18.28 3.15
C PHE A 35 0.78 -18.36 4.67
N PRO A 36 -0.46 -18.24 5.20
CA PRO A 36 -0.75 -18.34 6.63
C PRO A 36 -0.75 -19.80 7.09
N LEU A 37 0.34 -20.54 6.86
CA LEU A 37 0.47 -21.97 7.18
C LEU A 37 1.06 -22.23 8.56
N GLY A 38 1.80 -21.27 9.14
CA GLY A 38 2.43 -21.41 10.45
C GLY A 38 3.31 -22.67 10.55
N LEU A 39 4.02 -23.00 9.46
CA LEU A 39 4.87 -24.20 9.37
C LEU A 39 6.11 -24.01 10.25
N THR A 40 6.32 -24.95 11.18
CA THR A 40 7.55 -25.06 11.97
C THR A 40 8.53 -26.01 11.27
N LYS A 41 9.83 -25.87 11.56
CA LYS A 41 10.90 -26.73 10.99
C LYS A 41 10.58 -28.22 11.17
N GLU A 42 10.03 -28.57 12.33
CA GLU A 42 9.65 -29.94 12.72
C GLU A 42 8.48 -30.52 11.91
N LYS A 43 7.51 -29.69 11.51
CA LYS A 43 6.34 -30.11 10.71
C LYS A 43 6.64 -30.13 9.22
N ALA A 44 7.57 -29.27 8.79
CA ALA A 44 7.95 -29.15 7.40
C ALA A 44 8.87 -30.28 6.94
N GLN A 45 9.86 -30.68 7.76
CA GLN A 45 10.84 -31.73 7.47
C GLN A 45 11.38 -31.67 6.03
N PHE A 46 11.71 -30.46 5.55
CA PHE A 46 12.18 -30.27 4.18
C PHE A 46 13.52 -30.98 3.90
N GLU A 47 14.27 -31.29 4.96
CA GLU A 47 15.56 -32.00 4.93
C GLU A 47 15.44 -33.49 4.61
N THR A 48 14.30 -34.14 4.91
CA THR A 48 14.13 -35.59 4.71
C THR A 48 13.51 -35.96 3.37
N ARG A 49 13.00 -34.98 2.61
CA ARG A 49 12.23 -35.19 1.38
C ARG A 49 12.93 -34.62 0.16
N SER A 50 12.65 -35.21 -0.99
CA SER A 50 13.15 -34.72 -2.28
C SER A 50 12.51 -33.37 -2.66
N VAL A 51 13.11 -32.65 -3.60
CA VAL A 51 12.63 -31.35 -4.10
C VAL A 51 11.20 -31.45 -4.65
N ASP A 52 10.89 -32.53 -5.38
CA ASP A 52 9.58 -32.74 -5.98
C ASP A 52 8.52 -33.11 -4.92
N GLU A 53 8.87 -33.95 -3.94
CA GLU A 53 7.98 -34.28 -2.82
C GLU A 53 7.68 -33.06 -1.93
N ASN A 54 8.69 -32.24 -1.65
CA ASN A 54 8.52 -30.98 -0.93
C ASN A 54 7.59 -30.02 -1.68
N THR A 55 7.73 -29.96 -3.00
CA THR A 55 6.84 -29.16 -3.86
C THR A 55 5.40 -29.64 -3.75
N GLN A 56 5.16 -30.95 -3.89
CA GLN A 56 3.82 -31.52 -3.83
C GLN A 56 3.19 -31.35 -2.45
N PHE A 57 3.96 -31.56 -1.37
CA PHE A 57 3.51 -31.34 0.00
C PHE A 57 3.09 -29.89 0.25
N LEU A 58 3.88 -28.91 -0.23
CA LEU A 58 3.54 -27.49 -0.09
C LEU A 58 2.28 -27.14 -0.87
N ILE A 59 2.14 -27.61 -2.11
CA ILE A 59 0.95 -27.36 -2.93
C ILE A 59 -0.30 -27.90 -2.23
N GLU A 60 -0.24 -29.12 -1.69
CA GLU A 60 -1.36 -29.72 -0.96
C GLU A 60 -1.72 -28.89 0.28
N LYS A 61 -0.73 -28.50 1.11
CA LYS A 61 -0.97 -27.66 2.29
C LYS A 61 -1.54 -26.29 1.96
N ILE A 62 -1.08 -25.67 0.88
CA ILE A 62 -1.59 -24.38 0.41
C ILE A 62 -3.04 -24.52 -0.06
N LYS A 63 -3.37 -25.59 -0.78
CA LYS A 63 -4.75 -25.88 -1.20
C LYS A 63 -5.66 -26.15 0.00
N ASP A 64 -5.22 -26.95 0.97
CA ASP A 64 -5.96 -27.19 2.22
C ASP A 64 -6.26 -25.87 2.96
N ALA A 65 -5.26 -24.98 3.05
CA ALA A 65 -5.42 -23.69 3.71
C ALA A 65 -6.37 -22.77 2.94
N TYR A 66 -6.31 -22.80 1.60
CA TYR A 66 -7.22 -22.07 0.75
C TYR A 66 -8.67 -22.57 0.90
N GLU A 67 -8.86 -23.88 0.89
CA GLU A 67 -10.18 -24.50 1.04
C GLU A 67 -10.79 -24.18 2.40
N ARG A 68 -10.00 -24.27 3.48
CA ARG A 68 -10.41 -23.84 4.84
C ARG A 68 -10.80 -22.37 4.90
N LYS A 69 -10.14 -21.50 4.13
CA LYS A 69 -10.53 -20.09 4.05
C LYS A 69 -11.84 -19.94 3.29
N SER A 70 -11.96 -20.63 2.15
CA SER A 70 -13.14 -20.53 1.29
C SER A 70 -14.42 -21.10 1.92
N SER A 71 -14.31 -22.06 2.85
CA SER A 71 -15.49 -22.67 3.50
C SER A 71 -16.25 -21.72 4.41
N HIS A 72 -15.61 -20.66 4.90
CA HIS A 72 -16.21 -19.64 5.77
C HIS A 72 -16.75 -18.43 4.99
N GLU A 73 -16.51 -18.37 3.68
CA GLU A 73 -16.86 -17.25 2.81
C GLU A 73 -17.92 -17.65 1.78
N GLU A 74 -18.66 -16.67 1.26
CA GLU A 74 -19.68 -16.94 0.25
C GLU A 74 -19.03 -17.23 -1.12
N PRO A 75 -19.40 -18.32 -1.84
CA PRO A 75 -18.69 -18.75 -3.05
C PRO A 75 -18.64 -17.73 -4.20
N THR A 76 -19.65 -16.87 -4.37
CA THR A 76 -19.66 -15.83 -5.41
C THR A 76 -18.78 -14.63 -5.04
N ALA A 77 -18.71 -14.28 -3.76
CA ALA A 77 -17.84 -13.25 -3.20
C ALA A 77 -16.37 -13.66 -3.35
N VAL A 78 -16.02 -14.92 -3.05
CA VAL A 78 -14.65 -15.43 -3.24
C VAL A 78 -14.21 -15.31 -4.70
N LYS A 79 -15.04 -15.74 -5.66
CA LYS A 79 -14.72 -15.66 -7.10
C LYS A 79 -14.58 -14.22 -7.59
N SER A 80 -15.44 -13.31 -7.12
CA SER A 80 -15.35 -11.89 -7.49
C SER A 80 -14.11 -11.22 -6.89
N LEU A 81 -13.75 -11.58 -5.66
CA LEU A 81 -12.52 -11.15 -5.01
C LEU A 81 -11.27 -11.68 -5.73
N GLU A 82 -11.20 -12.97 -6.04
CA GLU A 82 -10.10 -13.57 -6.83
C GLU A 82 -9.87 -12.79 -8.12
N ARG A 83 -10.97 -12.51 -8.85
CA ARG A 83 -10.92 -11.75 -10.10
C ARG A 83 -10.42 -10.33 -9.88
N TYR A 84 -10.91 -9.66 -8.84
CA TYR A 84 -10.49 -8.31 -8.49
C TYR A 84 -9.00 -8.24 -8.18
N ILE A 85 -8.48 -9.16 -7.36
CA ILE A 85 -7.06 -9.21 -6.98
C ILE A 85 -6.19 -9.42 -8.22
N ILE A 86 -6.57 -10.36 -9.10
CA ILE A 86 -5.81 -10.64 -10.33
C ILE A 86 -5.80 -9.41 -11.24
N LEU A 87 -6.97 -8.81 -11.49
CA LEU A 87 -7.06 -7.64 -12.38
C LEU A 87 -6.32 -6.43 -11.83
N ASN A 88 -6.43 -6.18 -10.52
CA ASN A 88 -5.75 -5.05 -9.88
C ASN A 88 -4.22 -5.21 -9.91
N ALA A 89 -3.71 -6.42 -9.64
CA ALA A 89 -2.28 -6.70 -9.72
C ALA A 89 -1.75 -6.54 -11.16
N ILE A 90 -2.50 -7.04 -12.16
CA ILE A 90 -2.12 -6.89 -13.57
C ILE A 90 -2.10 -5.43 -13.98
N ASP A 91 -3.16 -4.66 -13.70
CA ASP A 91 -3.26 -3.26 -14.15
C ASP A 91 -2.15 -2.40 -13.53
N ARG A 92 -1.91 -2.55 -12.21
CA ARG A 92 -0.86 -1.80 -11.50
C ARG A 92 0.53 -2.09 -12.06
N LEU A 93 0.90 -3.38 -12.13
CA LEU A 93 2.24 -3.78 -12.57
C LEU A 93 2.45 -3.59 -14.07
N TRP A 94 1.39 -3.69 -14.89
CA TRP A 94 1.47 -3.40 -16.31
C TRP A 94 1.72 -1.91 -16.57
N GLN A 95 1.06 -1.02 -15.83
CA GLN A 95 1.34 0.42 -15.91
C GLN A 95 2.80 0.72 -15.54
N GLU A 96 3.29 0.17 -14.43
CA GLU A 96 4.71 0.29 -14.04
C GLU A 96 5.66 -0.24 -15.13
N HIS A 97 5.33 -1.37 -15.76
CA HIS A 97 6.11 -1.93 -16.86
C HIS A 97 6.11 -1.03 -18.11
N LEU A 98 4.99 -0.39 -18.47
CA LEU A 98 4.96 0.54 -19.60
C LEU A 98 5.88 1.74 -19.37
N TYR A 99 5.88 2.32 -18.16
CA TYR A 99 6.82 3.39 -17.82
C TYR A 99 8.27 2.93 -17.90
N ALA A 100 8.56 1.72 -17.43
CA ALA A 100 9.90 1.15 -17.50
C ALA A 100 10.34 0.88 -18.95
N MET A 101 9.43 0.46 -19.82
CA MET A 101 9.66 0.25 -21.26
C MET A 101 9.92 1.56 -22.01
N ASP A 102 9.21 2.64 -21.67
CA ASP A 102 9.47 3.96 -22.23
C ASP A 102 10.88 4.46 -21.83
N ALA A 103 11.25 4.31 -20.56
CA ALA A 103 12.60 4.63 -20.08
C ALA A 103 13.69 3.79 -20.77
N LEU A 104 13.45 2.48 -20.93
CA LEU A 104 14.36 1.59 -21.64
C LEU A 104 14.55 2.03 -23.10
N ARG A 105 13.46 2.43 -23.77
CA ARG A 105 13.50 2.89 -25.16
C ARG A 105 14.36 4.15 -25.32
N GLU A 106 14.29 5.08 -24.38
CA GLU A 106 15.13 6.29 -24.38
C GLU A 106 16.61 5.94 -24.12
N GLY A 107 16.88 5.02 -23.19
CA GLY A 107 18.24 4.60 -22.82
C GLY A 107 18.97 3.76 -23.87
N VAL A 108 18.24 2.98 -24.67
CA VAL A 108 18.83 2.06 -25.68
C VAL A 108 19.60 2.81 -26.77
N TYR A 109 19.24 4.04 -27.10
CA TYR A 109 19.98 4.83 -28.10
C TYR A 109 21.43 5.11 -27.67
N LEU A 110 21.70 5.17 -26.36
CA LEU A 110 23.06 5.33 -25.83
C LEU A 110 23.91 4.06 -26.03
N ARG A 111 23.30 2.89 -26.15
CA ARG A 111 24.02 1.62 -26.41
C ARG A 111 24.56 1.52 -27.84
N GLY A 112 24.02 2.31 -28.77
CA GLY A 112 24.57 2.44 -30.12
C GLY A 112 26.02 2.95 -30.15
N TYR A 113 26.45 3.70 -29.13
CA TYR A 113 27.84 4.13 -29.00
C TYR A 113 28.80 2.97 -28.71
N ALA A 114 28.30 1.86 -28.17
CA ALA A 114 29.09 0.66 -27.86
C ALA A 114 29.18 -0.33 -29.04
N GLN A 115 28.78 0.07 -30.25
CA GLN A 115 28.74 -0.78 -31.47
C GLN A 115 27.88 -2.05 -31.31
N LYS A 116 26.99 -2.08 -30.31
CA LYS A 116 25.96 -3.10 -30.14
C LYS A 116 24.70 -2.65 -30.88
N ASP A 117 23.99 -3.59 -31.48
CA ASP A 117 22.73 -3.32 -32.16
C ASP A 117 21.65 -2.89 -31.15
N PRO A 118 21.20 -1.62 -31.15
CA PRO A 118 20.28 -1.11 -30.14
C PRO A 118 18.97 -1.90 -30.09
N LEU A 119 18.51 -2.38 -31.24
CA LEU A 119 17.28 -3.16 -31.36
C LEU A 119 17.38 -4.55 -30.72
N ILE A 120 18.57 -5.18 -30.74
CA ILE A 120 18.78 -6.49 -30.13
C ILE A 120 18.85 -6.34 -28.60
N GLU A 121 19.60 -5.35 -28.12
CA GLU A 121 19.70 -5.03 -26.69
C GLU A 121 18.32 -4.65 -26.11
N TYR A 122 17.54 -3.83 -26.84
CA TYR A 122 16.17 -3.52 -26.44
C TYR A 122 15.31 -4.78 -26.29
N LYS A 123 15.34 -5.69 -27.28
CA LYS A 123 14.50 -6.90 -27.25
C LYS A 123 14.88 -7.85 -26.12
N THR A 124 16.17 -8.01 -25.86
CA THR A 124 16.68 -8.89 -24.81
C THR A 124 16.30 -8.35 -23.43
N GLU A 125 16.61 -7.09 -23.16
CA GLU A 125 16.29 -6.44 -21.88
C GLU A 125 14.77 -6.29 -21.66
N ALA A 126 14.01 -5.95 -22.70
CA ALA A 126 12.56 -5.89 -22.62
C ALA A 126 11.93 -7.26 -22.32
N TYR A 127 12.49 -8.34 -22.88
CA TYR A 127 12.03 -9.69 -22.58
C TYR A 127 12.30 -10.05 -21.12
N ASP A 128 13.51 -9.75 -20.62
CA ASP A 128 13.87 -10.01 -19.23
C ASP A 128 12.95 -9.24 -18.26
N MET A 129 12.69 -7.96 -18.54
CA MET A 129 11.72 -7.14 -17.79
C MET A 129 10.30 -7.70 -17.84
N PHE A 130 9.88 -8.28 -18.97
CA PHE A 130 8.57 -8.91 -19.10
C PHE A 130 8.47 -10.22 -18.29
N VAL A 131 9.52 -11.04 -18.29
CA VAL A 131 9.58 -12.25 -17.46
C VAL A 131 9.52 -11.89 -15.98
N GLU A 132 10.24 -10.84 -15.57
CA GLU A 132 10.20 -10.32 -14.21
C GLU A 132 8.81 -9.79 -13.84
N LEU A 133 8.17 -9.02 -14.73
CA LEU A 133 6.78 -8.58 -14.56
C LEU A 133 5.84 -9.76 -14.29
N MET A 134 5.93 -10.82 -15.10
CA MET A 134 5.09 -12.00 -14.96
C MET A 134 5.31 -12.71 -13.61
N ALA A 135 6.56 -12.74 -13.12
CA ALA A 135 6.88 -13.27 -11.79
C ALA A 135 6.31 -12.37 -10.68
N ASN A 136 6.42 -11.06 -10.82
CA ASN A 136 5.90 -10.08 -9.85
C ASN A 136 4.38 -10.13 -9.75
N ILE A 137 3.66 -10.23 -10.88
CA ILE A 137 2.20 -10.41 -10.90
C ILE A 137 1.82 -11.67 -10.14
N LYS A 138 2.49 -12.81 -10.40
CA LYS A 138 2.20 -14.07 -9.71
C LYS A 138 2.43 -13.94 -8.20
N ASN A 139 3.52 -13.31 -7.78
CA ASN A 139 3.84 -13.11 -6.36
C ASN A 139 2.84 -12.18 -5.66
N GLU A 140 2.46 -11.07 -6.29
CA GLU A 140 1.49 -10.12 -5.76
C GLU A 140 0.10 -10.75 -5.61
N VAL A 141 -0.36 -11.47 -6.63
CA VAL A 141 -1.63 -12.21 -6.56
C VAL A 141 -1.61 -13.23 -5.44
N LEU A 142 -0.53 -14.02 -5.30
CA LEU A 142 -0.43 -15.03 -4.24
C LEU A 142 -0.41 -14.40 -2.84
N ASN A 143 0.37 -13.34 -2.63
CA ASN A 143 0.42 -12.64 -1.35
C ASN A 143 -0.95 -12.01 -0.99
N ASN A 144 -1.62 -11.40 -1.96
CA ASN A 144 -2.89 -10.74 -1.73
C ASN A 144 -4.03 -11.74 -1.55
N LEU A 145 -4.07 -12.85 -2.31
CA LEU A 145 -5.13 -13.85 -2.25
C LEU A 145 -5.36 -14.41 -0.84
N PHE A 146 -4.29 -14.65 -0.07
CA PHE A 146 -4.40 -15.16 1.29
C PHE A 146 -4.67 -14.05 2.32
N ARG A 147 -4.14 -12.84 2.12
CA ARG A 147 -4.28 -11.70 3.05
C ARG A 147 -5.60 -10.94 2.91
N SER A 148 -6.20 -10.92 1.73
CA SER A 148 -7.49 -10.29 1.51
C SER A 148 -8.60 -11.17 2.09
N THR A 149 -9.14 -10.80 3.25
CA THR A 149 -10.42 -11.36 3.69
C THR A 149 -11.54 -10.69 2.88
N SER A 150 -12.48 -11.47 2.34
CA SER A 150 -13.60 -10.94 1.54
C SER A 150 -14.63 -10.17 2.36
N ASN A 151 -14.43 -10.07 3.68
CA ASN A 151 -15.44 -9.51 4.55
C ASN A 151 -14.82 -8.48 5.50
N LEU A 152 -14.99 -7.20 5.16
CA LEU A 152 -14.70 -6.07 6.05
C LEU A 152 -15.49 -6.23 7.37
N GLN A 153 -16.68 -6.83 7.33
CA GLN A 153 -17.47 -7.21 8.51
C GLN A 153 -16.85 -8.38 9.29
N ALA A 154 -16.21 -9.37 8.65
CA ALA A 154 -15.53 -10.45 9.38
C ALA A 154 -14.21 -9.97 9.99
N PHE A 155 -13.53 -9.02 9.33
CA PHE A 155 -12.38 -8.32 9.88
C PHE A 155 -12.78 -7.44 11.08
N GLU A 156 -13.87 -6.68 10.97
CA GLU A 156 -14.45 -5.93 12.09
C GLU A 156 -14.90 -6.86 13.24
N ASN A 157 -15.53 -7.99 12.95
CA ASN A 157 -15.92 -8.99 13.96
C ASN A 157 -14.69 -9.66 14.61
N PHE A 158 -13.63 -9.89 13.85
CA PHE A 158 -12.35 -10.40 14.36
C PHE A 158 -11.65 -9.36 15.26
N LEU A 159 -11.62 -8.09 14.85
CA LEU A 159 -11.11 -6.99 15.67
C LEU A 159 -11.96 -6.79 16.94
N ALA A 160 -13.27 -6.95 16.86
CA ALA A 160 -14.18 -6.86 18.01
C ALA A 160 -14.07 -8.05 18.98
N THR A 161 -13.50 -9.18 18.54
CA THR A 161 -13.23 -10.36 19.38
C THR A 161 -11.81 -10.37 19.94
N LEU A 162 -10.94 -9.43 19.55
CA LEU A 162 -9.67 -9.22 20.23
C LEU A 162 -9.96 -8.75 21.67
N PRO A 163 -9.39 -9.43 22.68
CA PRO A 163 -9.66 -9.07 24.06
C PRO A 163 -9.08 -7.67 24.34
N GLN A 164 -9.93 -6.81 24.89
CA GLN A 164 -9.69 -5.39 25.21
C GLN A 164 -8.44 -5.10 26.08
N PHE A 165 -7.70 -6.13 26.50
CA PHE A 165 -6.51 -5.99 27.35
C PHE A 165 -5.33 -5.35 26.63
N LEU A 166 -5.26 -5.40 25.29
CA LEU A 166 -4.20 -4.73 24.52
C LEU A 166 -4.46 -3.23 24.28
N LEU A 167 -5.70 -2.77 24.48
CA LEU A 167 -6.10 -1.36 24.32
C LEU A 167 -6.10 -0.60 25.66
N ARG A 168 -5.88 -1.29 26.78
CA ARG A 168 -5.83 -0.65 28.11
C ARG A 168 -4.40 -0.50 28.58
N GLU A 169 -3.65 0.33 27.87
CA GLU A 169 -2.37 0.84 28.37
C GLU A 169 -2.66 1.96 29.39
N HIS A 170 -2.51 1.58 30.66
CA HIS A 170 -2.39 2.39 31.88
C HIS A 170 -2.92 3.85 31.88
N ALA A 171 -4.14 4.01 32.40
CA ALA A 171 -4.47 5.21 33.18
C ALA A 171 -3.69 5.20 34.51
N PRO A 172 -2.92 6.23 34.87
CA PRO A 172 -2.35 6.34 36.21
C PRO A 172 -3.43 6.78 37.21
N THR A 173 -3.74 5.87 38.13
CA THR A 173 -4.46 6.13 39.38
C THR A 173 -3.61 7.03 40.30
N ALA A 174 -4.14 8.18 40.71
CA ALA A 174 -3.65 8.95 41.85
C ALA A 174 -4.68 8.86 43.00
N PRO A 175 -4.26 8.72 44.27
CA PRO A 175 -5.16 8.49 45.39
C PRO A 175 -5.79 9.79 45.95
N THR A 176 -6.86 9.56 46.68
CA THR A 176 -7.87 10.45 47.28
C THR A 176 -7.37 11.62 48.16
N ALA A 177 -8.06 12.77 48.10
CA ALA A 177 -8.36 13.60 49.28
C ALA A 177 -9.58 14.53 49.04
N ASN A 178 -10.33 14.74 50.12
CA ASN A 178 -11.64 15.38 50.24
C ASN A 178 -11.78 16.85 49.79
N ALA A 179 -13.04 17.21 49.48
CA ALA A 179 -13.78 18.44 49.82
C ALA A 179 -14.23 19.36 48.65
N PRO A 180 -15.39 20.07 48.80
CA PRO A 180 -16.35 20.25 47.71
C PRO A 180 -16.40 21.64 47.06
N ALA A 181 -17.00 21.64 45.87
CA ALA A 181 -17.67 22.71 45.12
C ALA A 181 -17.55 24.16 45.61
N ARG A 182 -17.02 25.04 44.74
CA ARG A 182 -17.57 26.39 44.56
C ARG A 182 -17.26 26.96 43.18
N SER A 183 -18.33 27.48 42.58
CA SER A 183 -18.36 28.26 41.34
C SER A 183 -17.54 29.54 41.46
N ARG A 184 -16.84 29.92 40.38
CA ARG A 184 -16.51 31.32 40.11
C ARG A 184 -16.20 31.57 38.63
N GLN A 185 -16.99 32.46 38.04
CA GLN A 185 -16.76 33.11 36.75
C GLN A 185 -15.46 33.95 36.78
N PRO A 186 -14.83 34.23 35.63
CA PRO A 186 -13.94 35.36 35.51
C PRO A 186 -14.42 36.39 34.46
N GLN A 187 -14.32 37.66 34.84
CA GLN A 187 -14.37 38.88 34.03
C GLN A 187 -13.51 39.95 34.76
N PRO A 188 -13.04 41.04 34.11
CA PRO A 188 -11.77 41.12 33.38
C PRO A 188 -10.87 42.28 33.91
N VAL A 189 -9.91 42.74 33.08
CA VAL A 189 -8.98 43.90 33.17
C VAL A 189 -7.82 43.79 34.18
N GLY A 190 -6.56 44.13 33.90
CA GLY A 190 -5.90 44.89 32.82
C GLY A 190 -4.79 45.77 33.46
N ALA A 191 -3.73 46.10 32.70
CA ALA A 191 -2.61 47.03 32.99
C ALA A 191 -1.45 46.50 33.90
N MET A 192 -0.15 46.71 33.62
CA MET A 192 0.59 47.53 32.65
C MET A 192 2.10 47.14 32.64
N ALA A 193 2.75 47.41 31.49
CA ALA A 193 4.14 47.84 31.24
C ALA A 193 5.33 47.00 31.78
N GLY A 194 6.40 46.68 31.04
CA GLY A 194 6.87 47.07 29.70
C GLY A 194 8.40 47.11 29.73
N VAL A 195 9.10 46.56 28.72
CA VAL A 195 10.35 47.07 28.11
C VAL A 195 10.80 46.16 26.95
N ALA A 196 11.20 46.80 25.86
CA ALA A 196 11.82 46.27 24.63
C ALA A 196 13.28 45.80 24.87
N ALA A 197 14.06 45.20 23.96
CA ALA A 197 14.02 45.02 22.52
C ALA A 197 15.06 43.93 22.10
N ASP A 198 14.80 43.33 20.94
CA ASP A 198 15.68 42.68 19.94
C ASP A 198 16.61 41.50 20.33
N GLY A 199 16.61 40.36 19.63
CA GLY A 199 15.92 39.98 18.40
C GLY A 199 16.74 38.91 17.66
N ASP A 200 16.25 37.67 17.63
CA ASP A 200 16.67 36.67 16.65
C ASP A 200 15.65 35.52 16.51
N SER A 201 15.54 34.99 15.28
CA SER A 201 15.00 33.67 14.90
C SER A 201 13.51 33.43 14.62
N ALA A 202 13.33 32.71 13.49
CA ALA A 202 12.40 31.61 13.22
C ALA A 202 11.05 31.90 12.56
N GLY A 203 10.94 31.41 11.32
CA GLY A 203 9.78 31.49 10.44
C GLY A 203 8.62 30.59 10.84
N GLU A 204 7.43 31.11 10.54
CA GLU A 204 6.12 30.53 10.83
C GLU A 204 5.54 29.91 9.54
N MET A 205 5.26 28.61 9.56
CA MET A 205 4.61 27.91 8.45
C MET A 205 3.12 28.25 8.40
N THR A 206 2.70 28.94 7.35
CA THR A 206 1.28 29.20 7.05
C THR A 206 0.67 28.01 6.31
N LEU A 207 -0.37 27.41 6.89
CA LEU A 207 -1.20 26.38 6.26
C LEU A 207 -2.11 27.02 5.18
N ASP A 208 -1.85 26.70 3.91
CA ASP A 208 -2.68 27.12 2.77
C ASP A 208 -4.01 26.33 2.72
N LEU A 209 -5.07 26.93 3.27
CA LEU A 209 -6.44 26.44 3.10
C LEU A 209 -6.99 26.88 1.72
N PRO A 210 -7.72 26.00 0.99
CA PRO A 210 -8.29 26.34 -0.31
C PRO A 210 -9.34 27.45 -0.20
N ILE A 211 -9.09 28.57 -0.87
CA ILE A 211 -9.96 29.75 -0.91
C ILE A 211 -11.31 29.39 -1.55
N ARG A 212 -12.36 29.29 -0.71
CA ARG A 212 -13.75 29.19 -1.19
C ARG A 212 -14.18 30.55 -1.74
N ARG A 213 -14.55 30.60 -3.02
CA ARG A 213 -15.00 31.84 -3.69
C ARG A 213 -16.31 32.32 -3.04
N SER A 214 -16.32 33.56 -2.54
CA SER A 214 -17.47 34.16 -1.86
C SER A 214 -18.61 34.55 -2.81
N MET A 215 -18.38 34.59 -4.13
CA MET A 215 -19.40 34.99 -5.11
C MET A 215 -19.58 33.97 -6.24
N PRO A 216 -20.81 33.84 -6.78
CA PRO A 216 -21.10 33.01 -7.95
C PRO A 216 -20.23 33.39 -9.14
N LYS A 217 -19.90 32.41 -9.99
CA LYS A 217 -19.11 32.65 -11.21
C LYS A 217 -19.97 33.36 -12.26
N VAL A 218 -19.91 34.68 -12.28
CA VAL A 218 -20.64 35.53 -13.23
C VAL A 218 -20.00 35.45 -14.62
N GLY A 219 -20.82 35.18 -15.65
CA GLY A 219 -20.40 35.11 -17.04
C GLY A 219 -20.01 36.47 -17.63
N ARG A 220 -19.10 36.50 -18.61
CA ARG A 220 -18.54 37.75 -19.18
C ARG A 220 -19.59 38.76 -19.69
N ASN A 221 -20.76 38.30 -20.14
CA ASN A 221 -21.86 39.13 -20.66
C ASN A 221 -23.04 39.30 -19.68
N GLU A 222 -23.00 38.70 -18.48
CA GLU A 222 -24.06 38.79 -17.47
C GLU A 222 -24.06 40.15 -16.75
N PRO A 223 -25.19 40.55 -16.13
CA PRO A 223 -25.24 41.76 -15.31
C PRO A 223 -24.19 41.72 -14.19
N CYS A 224 -23.45 42.81 -14.03
CA CYS A 224 -22.36 42.88 -13.07
C CYS A 224 -22.90 42.90 -11.62
N PRO A 225 -22.37 42.06 -10.71
CA PRO A 225 -22.88 41.94 -9.34
C PRO A 225 -22.64 43.17 -8.46
N CYS A 226 -21.90 44.17 -8.95
CA CYS A 226 -21.69 45.45 -8.26
C CYS A 226 -22.89 46.42 -8.37
N GLY A 227 -24.00 46.02 -8.99
CA GLY A 227 -25.22 46.83 -9.09
C GLY A 227 -25.15 47.95 -10.14
N SER A 228 -24.12 47.98 -10.99
CA SER A 228 -23.91 49.05 -11.98
C SER A 228 -24.84 49.02 -13.20
N GLY A 229 -25.67 47.98 -13.34
CA GLY A 229 -26.55 47.78 -14.51
C GLY A 229 -25.83 47.45 -15.82
N LYS A 230 -24.49 47.37 -15.82
CA LYS A 230 -23.66 47.08 -17.01
C LYS A 230 -23.28 45.59 -17.06
N LYS A 231 -22.98 45.08 -18.26
CA LYS A 231 -22.42 43.72 -18.44
C LYS A 231 -21.06 43.61 -17.73
N TYR A 232 -20.76 42.46 -17.12
CA TYR A 232 -19.55 42.23 -16.32
C TYR A 232 -18.26 42.66 -17.03
N LYS A 233 -18.08 42.33 -18.31
CA LYS A 233 -16.93 42.76 -19.14
C LYS A 233 -16.73 44.27 -19.27
N ASN A 234 -17.77 45.06 -19.08
CA ASN A 234 -17.74 46.52 -19.21
C ASN A 234 -17.69 47.21 -17.84
N CYS A 235 -17.59 46.45 -16.74
CA CYS A 235 -17.54 46.96 -15.37
C CYS A 235 -16.40 46.27 -14.57
N CYS A 236 -16.70 45.41 -13.60
CA CYS A 236 -15.68 44.75 -12.76
C CYS A 236 -14.80 43.75 -13.51
N GLY A 237 -15.22 43.29 -14.69
CA GLY A 237 -14.43 42.42 -15.57
C GLY A 237 -13.71 43.17 -16.71
N ARG A 238 -13.62 44.50 -16.63
CA ARG A 238 -12.86 45.29 -17.60
C ARG A 238 -11.37 45.18 -17.29
N VAL A 239 -10.66 44.42 -18.11
CA VAL A 239 -9.19 44.46 -18.14
C VAL A 239 -8.79 45.77 -18.83
N ALA A 240 -7.98 46.59 -18.16
CA ALA A 240 -7.46 47.83 -18.70
C ALA A 240 -6.54 47.57 -19.90
#